data_AF-A0A812NRB8-F1
#
_entry.id   AF-A0A812NRB8-F1
#
_cell.length_a   1.000
_cell.length_b   1.000
_cell.length_c   1.000
_cell.angle_alpha   90.00
_cell.angle_beta   90.00
_cell.angle_gamma   90.00
#
_symmetry.space_group_name_H-M   'P 1'
#
loop_
_entity.id
_entity.type
_entity.pdbx_description
1 polymer ?
#
loop_
_entity_poly.entity_id
_entity_poly.type
_entity_poly.pdbx_seq_one_letter_code
_entity_poly.pdbx_strand_id
1 'polypeptide(L)'
;MLRITNLSGTHLANIPLVELSDVKALKQQLHKQHGLPPRFRQRILDEGKVLDDGIKLESPALLEVTSSSVMDLQVLILEFCEASEEQKDQLWDAADENFVAEA
;
A
#
# COMPACT_ATOMS: atom_id res chain seq x y z
N MET A 1 -7.87 -0.47 -18.07
CA MET A 1 -6.54 -0.95 -17.62
C MET A 1 -6.04 -0.03 -16.51
N LEU A 2 -5.34 -0.56 -15.52
CA LEU A 2 -4.68 0.21 -14.47
C LEU A 2 -3.24 0.48 -14.89
N ARG A 3 -2.85 1.73 -14.95
CA ARG A 3 -1.48 2.16 -15.20
C ARG A 3 -0.88 2.57 -13.87
N ILE A 4 0.26 1.98 -13.52
CA ILE A 4 0.89 2.18 -12.23
C ILE A 4 2.17 2.95 -12.45
N THR A 5 2.28 4.09 -11.82
CA THR A 5 3.43 4.99 -11.89
C THR A 5 4.03 5.15 -10.50
N ASN A 6 5.32 5.42 -10.40
CA ASN A 6 5.93 5.91 -9.16
C ASN A 6 5.62 7.40 -9.01
N LEU A 7 5.76 7.96 -7.80
CA LEU A 7 5.68 9.41 -7.56
C LEU A 7 6.62 10.24 -8.44
N SER A 8 7.73 9.67 -8.89
CA SER A 8 8.65 10.31 -9.84
C SER A 8 8.12 10.34 -11.29
N GLY A 9 6.93 9.78 -11.55
CA GLY A 9 6.34 9.63 -12.89
C GLY A 9 6.82 8.41 -13.68
N THR A 10 7.70 7.60 -13.10
CA THR A 10 8.22 6.38 -13.75
C THR A 10 7.14 5.31 -13.82
N HIS A 11 6.84 4.82 -15.02
CA HIS A 11 5.89 3.71 -15.21
C HIS A 11 6.44 2.40 -14.62
N LEU A 12 5.68 1.80 -13.71
CA LEU A 12 5.98 0.52 -13.06
C LEU A 12 5.30 -0.65 -13.78
N ALA A 13 3.99 -0.58 -13.98
CA ALA A 13 3.20 -1.70 -14.46
C ALA A 13 1.92 -1.25 -15.16
N ASN A 14 1.45 -2.05 -16.12
CA ASN A 14 0.07 -1.99 -16.57
C ASN A 14 -0.62 -3.29 -16.13
N ILE A 15 -1.79 -3.18 -15.51
CA ILE A 15 -2.52 -4.35 -15.00
C ILE A 15 -3.98 -4.24 -15.43
N PRO A 16 -4.57 -5.25 -16.06
CA PRO A 16 -5.98 -5.23 -16.39
C PRO A 16 -6.85 -5.32 -15.12
N LEU A 17 -7.92 -4.51 -15.07
CA LEU A 17 -8.82 -4.44 -13.91
C LEU A 17 -9.51 -5.79 -13.62
N VAL A 18 -9.71 -6.62 -14.65
CA VAL A 18 -10.37 -7.93 -14.54
C VAL A 18 -9.62 -8.91 -13.62
N GLU A 19 -8.32 -8.70 -13.39
CA GLU A 19 -7.51 -9.58 -12.56
C GLU A 19 -7.45 -9.16 -11.09
N LEU A 20 -8.04 -7.99 -10.73
CA LEU A 20 -7.87 -7.38 -9.41
C LEU A 20 -9.20 -6.95 -8.79
N SER A 21 -9.57 -7.57 -7.67
CA SER A 21 -10.76 -7.20 -6.89
C SER A 21 -10.51 -5.98 -5.99
N ASP A 22 -9.40 -5.98 -5.25
CA ASP A 22 -9.11 -4.98 -4.21
C ASP A 22 -7.72 -4.36 -4.35
N VAL A 23 -7.53 -3.17 -3.76
CA VAL A 23 -6.21 -2.51 -3.66
C VAL A 23 -5.18 -3.43 -2.97
N LYS A 24 -5.62 -4.25 -2.00
CA LYS A 24 -4.76 -5.27 -1.37
C LYS A 24 -4.20 -6.27 -2.38
N ALA A 25 -5.03 -6.77 -3.30
CA ALA A 25 -4.61 -7.70 -4.34
C ALA A 25 -3.61 -7.02 -5.29
N LEU A 26 -3.83 -5.74 -5.58
CA LEU A 26 -2.93 -4.94 -6.39
C LEU A 26 -1.53 -4.82 -5.75
N LYS A 27 -1.45 -4.44 -4.46
CA LYS A 27 -0.18 -4.36 -3.73
C LYS A 27 0.54 -5.71 -3.69
N GLN A 28 -0.19 -6.81 -3.54
CA GLN A 28 0.37 -8.17 -3.56
C GLN A 28 0.92 -8.54 -4.94
N GLN A 29 0.23 -8.18 -6.01
CA GLN A 29 0.69 -8.44 -7.37
C GLN A 29 1.95 -7.64 -7.69
N LEU A 30 1.97 -6.36 -7.30
CA LEU A 30 3.15 -5.51 -7.38
C LEU A 30 4.35 -6.08 -6.64
N HIS A 31 4.14 -6.64 -5.44
CA HIS A 31 5.20 -7.33 -4.71
C HIS A 31 5.72 -8.56 -5.46
N LYS A 32 4.82 -9.41 -5.99
CA LYS A 32 5.19 -10.64 -6.71
C LYS A 32 5.90 -10.38 -8.04
N GLN A 33 5.41 -9.42 -8.82
CA GLN A 33 5.91 -9.18 -10.19
C GLN A 33 7.08 -8.21 -10.23
N HIS A 34 7.10 -7.20 -9.37
CA HIS A 34 8.12 -6.14 -9.39
C HIS A 34 9.08 -6.18 -8.19
N GLY A 35 8.91 -7.15 -7.28
CA GLY A 35 9.74 -7.24 -6.07
C GLY A 35 9.54 -6.07 -5.10
N LEU A 36 8.47 -5.28 -5.28
CA LEU A 36 8.22 -4.10 -4.46
C LEU A 36 7.97 -4.50 -2.99
N PRO A 37 8.38 -3.69 -2.01
CA PRO A 37 8.19 -3.94 -0.58
C PRO A 37 6.79 -4.44 -0.17
N PRO A 38 6.63 -5.27 0.88
CA PRO A 38 5.34 -5.81 1.28
C PRO A 38 4.30 -4.71 1.60
N ARG A 39 3.02 -5.04 1.39
CA ARG A 39 1.79 -4.20 1.49
C ARG A 39 1.81 -2.97 2.41
N PHE A 40 2.38 -3.08 3.61
CA PHE A 40 2.42 -1.99 4.60
C PHE A 40 3.36 -0.84 4.20
N ARG A 41 4.33 -1.14 3.33
CA ARG A 41 5.29 -0.18 2.79
C ARG A 41 4.86 0.40 1.44
N GLN A 42 3.72 -0.03 0.90
CA GLN A 42 3.18 0.50 -0.35
C GLN A 42 1.93 1.32 -0.07
N ARG A 43 1.95 2.60 -0.44
CA ARG A 43 0.76 3.44 -0.53
C ARG A 43 0.37 3.59 -1.99
N ILE A 44 -0.86 3.20 -2.30
CA ILE A 44 -1.46 3.45 -3.62
C ILE A 44 -2.21 4.77 -3.53
N LEU A 45 -1.99 5.63 -4.52
CA LEU A 45 -2.57 6.95 -4.63
C LEU A 45 -3.36 7.00 -5.93
N ASP A 46 -4.57 7.53 -5.87
CA ASP A 46 -5.41 7.84 -7.02
C ASP A 46 -5.65 9.34 -7.03
N GLU A 47 -5.14 10.03 -8.06
CA GLU A 47 -5.16 11.50 -8.14
C GLU A 47 -4.67 12.20 -6.85
N GLY A 48 -3.69 11.61 -6.17
CA GLY A 48 -3.13 12.12 -4.92
C GLY A 48 -3.88 11.74 -3.64
N LYS A 49 -5.01 11.02 -3.73
CA LYS A 49 -5.70 10.43 -2.57
C LYS A 49 -5.18 9.04 -2.28
N VAL A 50 -4.80 8.79 -1.02
CA VAL A 50 -4.37 7.46 -0.57
C VAL A 50 -5.57 6.53 -0.56
N LEU A 51 -5.50 5.44 -1.34
CA LEU A 51 -6.51 4.40 -1.33
C LEU A 51 -6.22 3.39 -0.22
N ASP A 52 -7.26 3.06 0.54
CA ASP A 52 -7.20 2.03 1.56
C ASP A 52 -7.19 0.62 0.94
N ASP A 53 -6.58 -0.33 1.63
CA ASP A 53 -6.51 -1.74 1.21
C ASP A 53 -7.89 -2.38 1.02
N GLY A 54 -8.92 -1.89 1.71
CA GLY A 54 -10.30 -2.37 1.62
C GLY A 54 -11.10 -1.81 0.44
N ILE A 55 -10.54 -0.89 -0.34
CA ILE A 55 -11.24 -0.33 -1.51
C ILE A 55 -11.19 -1.34 -2.67
N LYS A 56 -12.38 -1.63 -3.20
CA LYS A 56 -12.57 -2.43 -4.41
C LYS A 56 -12.29 -1.58 -5.64
N LEU A 57 -11.39 -2.04 -6.49
CA LEU A 57 -11.03 -1.36 -7.74
C LEU A 57 -12.16 -1.45 -8.78
N GLU A 58 -13.02 -2.45 -8.65
CA GLU A 58 -14.25 -2.66 -9.44
C GLU A 58 -15.43 -1.78 -8.99
N SER A 59 -15.27 -0.94 -7.96
CA SER A 59 -16.36 -0.11 -7.44
C SER A 59 -16.76 0.98 -8.44
N PRO A 60 -18.07 1.18 -8.70
CA PRO A 60 -18.55 2.26 -9.57
C PRO A 60 -18.08 3.64 -9.09
N ALA A 61 -17.93 3.85 -7.78
CA ALA A 61 -17.43 5.11 -7.21
C ALA A 61 -16.01 5.50 -7.67
N LEU A 62 -15.18 4.52 -8.06
CA LEU A 62 -13.84 4.73 -8.60
C LEU A 62 -13.88 4.81 -10.14
N LEU A 63 -14.77 4.03 -10.77
CA LEU A 63 -15.02 4.02 -12.22
C LEU A 63 -15.74 5.28 -12.74
N GLU A 64 -16.51 5.99 -11.90
CA GLU A 64 -17.24 7.20 -12.30
C GLU A 64 -16.32 8.41 -12.53
N VAL A 65 -15.11 8.41 -11.96
CA VAL A 65 -14.15 9.52 -12.10
C VAL A 65 -13.31 9.41 -13.37
N THR A 66 -13.23 8.24 -14.00
CA THR A 66 -12.45 8.03 -15.23
C THR A 66 -13.30 7.41 -16.34
N SER A 67 -14.07 8.28 -17.03
CA SER A 67 -14.66 7.98 -18.35
C SER A 67 -13.63 7.76 -19.48
N SER A 68 -12.35 7.61 -19.14
CA SER A 68 -11.28 7.15 -20.03
C SER A 68 -10.85 5.76 -19.56
N SER A 69 -10.78 4.79 -20.46
CA SER A 69 -10.55 3.36 -20.19
C SER A 69 -9.24 2.98 -19.45
N VAL A 70 -8.49 3.96 -18.95
CA VAL A 70 -7.21 3.81 -18.24
C VAL A 70 -7.23 4.65 -16.96
N MET A 71 -7.06 4.00 -15.80
CA MET A 71 -6.85 4.67 -14.51
C MET A 71 -5.36 4.77 -14.25
N ASP A 72 -4.86 5.94 -13.83
CA ASP A 72 -3.46 6.13 -13.45
C ASP A 72 -3.34 6.14 -11.92
N LEU A 73 -2.69 5.11 -11.38
CA LEU A 73 -2.45 4.92 -9.96
C LEU A 73 -0.99 5.17 -9.66
N GLN A 74 -0.71 5.93 -8.61
CA GLN A 74 0.64 6.21 -8.17
C GLN A 74 1.01 5.31 -6.98
N VAL A 75 2.21 4.73 -7.02
CA VAL A 75 2.82 3.97 -5.93
C VAL A 75 3.80 4.87 -5.19
N LEU A 76 3.66 4.91 -3.88
CA LEU A 76 4.64 5.45 -2.96
C LEU A 76 5.20 4.30 -2.12
N ILE A 77 6.51 4.13 -2.16
CA ILE A 77 7.23 3.18 -1.31
C ILE A 77 7.76 3.92 -0.09
N LEU A 78 7.31 3.52 1.09
CA LEU A 78 7.82 4.04 2.35
C LEU A 78 9.11 3.30 2.72
N GLU A 79 10.16 4.05 2.98
CA GLU A 79 11.42 3.52 3.50
C GLU A 79 11.23 3.01 4.94
N PHE A 80 12.03 2.01 5.33
CA PHE A 80 12.05 1.58 6.73
C PHE A 80 12.69 2.71 7.54
N CYS A 81 11.95 3.22 8.53
CA CYS A 81 12.59 3.87 9.66
C CYS A 81 13.04 2.74 10.58
N GLU A 82 14.34 2.45 10.62
CA GLU A 82 14.87 1.58 11.66
C GLU A 82 14.56 2.21 13.01
N ALA A 83 13.88 1.48 13.89
CA ALA A 83 13.69 1.94 15.26
C ALA A 83 15.06 2.17 15.89
N SER A 84 15.24 3.34 16.50
CA SER A 84 16.43 3.65 17.30
C SER A 84 16.63 2.57 18.35
N GLU A 85 17.88 2.30 18.75
CA GLU A 85 18.20 1.39 19.86
C GLU A 85 17.41 1.75 21.13
N GLU A 86 17.22 3.04 21.37
CA GLU A 86 16.46 3.58 22.50
C GLU A 86 14.96 3.22 22.45
N GLN A 87 14.37 3.17 21.26
CA GLN A 87 12.97 2.75 21.09
C GLN A 87 12.82 1.23 21.22
N LYS A 88 13.86 0.47 20.88
CA LYS A 88 13.88 -0.98 21.07
C LYS A 88 13.98 -1.30 22.56
N ASP A 89 14.86 -0.62 23.28
CA ASP A 89 15.05 -0.78 24.73
C ASP A 89 13.77 -0.47 25.50
N GLN A 90 13.12 0.68 25.22
CA GLN A 90 11.82 1.03 25.81
C GLN A 90 10.72 0.00 25.55
N LEU A 91 10.70 -0.63 24.37
CA LEU A 91 9.74 -1.70 24.06
C LEU A 91 10.05 -3.00 24.82
N TRP A 92 11.34 -3.29 25.06
CA TRP A 92 11.75 -4.42 25.89
C TRP A 92 11.37 -4.22 27.35
N ASP A 93 11.67 -3.05 27.93
CA ASP A 93 11.25 -2.70 29.29
C ASP A 93 9.73 -2.75 29.44
N ALA A 94 8.98 -2.13 28.53
CA ALA A 94 7.51 -2.14 28.60
C ALA A 94 6.90 -3.54 28.43
N ALA A 95 7.56 -4.46 27.73
CA ALA A 95 7.12 -5.85 27.59
C ALA A 95 7.40 -6.67 28.86
N ASP A 96 8.49 -6.37 29.56
CA ASP A 96 8.83 -6.98 30.85
C ASP A 96 7.89 -6.47 31.97
N GLU A 97 7.61 -5.16 31.98
CA GLU A 97 6.78 -4.50 33.00
C GLU A 97 5.30 -4.92 32.95
N ASN A 98 4.79 -5.40 31.81
CA ASN A 98 3.37 -5.77 31.68
C ASN A 98 3.04 -7.23 32.07
N PHE A 99 4.01 -7.98 32.63
CA PHE A 99 3.74 -9.33 33.15
C PHE A 99 3.30 -9.37 34.62
N VAL A 100 3.17 -8.21 35.29
CA VAL A 100 2.79 -8.14 36.71
C VAL A 100 1.70 -7.10 36.97
N ALA A 101 0.43 -7.51 36.80
CA ALA A 101 -0.73 -7.21 37.66
C ALA A 101 -2.03 -7.12 36.85
N GLU A 102 -2.59 -8.28 36.50
CA GLU A 102 -4.05 -8.43 36.53
C GLU A 102 -4.37 -9.12 37.86
N ALA A 103 -4.80 -8.33 38.86
CA ALA A 103 -5.29 -8.80 40.15
C ALA A 103 -6.62 -8.09 40.47
#